data_AF-A0A4Q2YMF8-F1
#
_entry.id   AF-A0A4Q2YMF8-F1
#
_cell.length_a   1.000
_cell.length_b   1.000
_cell.length_c   1.000
_cell.angle_alpha   90.00
_cell.angle_beta   90.00
_cell.angle_gamma   90.00
#
_symmetry.space_group_name_H-M   'P 1'
#
loop_
_entity.id
_entity.type
_entity.pdbx_description
1 polymer ?
#
loop_
_entity_poly.entity_id
_entity_poly.type
_entity_poly.pdbx_seq_one_letter_code
_entity_poly.pdbx_strand_id
1 'polypeptide(L)'
;MRTTESEIQADIRTLSRGNIRLFRNTSGVCKCRGATISYGIPGRGGADLLGWTTVRIGPEHVGRTAAIFTSLEVKTPAGRPTPEQKTWLTAVTAAGGIAGIAHSKHEAEQIISGF
;
A
#
# COMPACT_ATOMS: atom_id res chain seq x y z
N MET A 1 -9.58 -24.28 -5.11
CA MET A 1 -8.27 -23.90 -4.53
C MET A 1 -8.50 -22.67 -3.67
N ARG A 2 -7.92 -22.55 -2.47
CA ARG A 2 -8.03 -21.32 -1.66
C ARG A 2 -7.06 -20.28 -2.23
N THR A 3 -7.57 -19.11 -2.61
CA THR A 3 -6.73 -17.99 -3.09
C THR A 3 -5.80 -17.51 -1.98
N THR A 4 -4.55 -17.29 -2.32
CA THR A 4 -3.48 -16.83 -1.40
C THR A 4 -3.34 -15.31 -1.41
N GLU A 5 -2.74 -14.73 -0.36
CA GLU A 5 -2.42 -13.30 -0.32
C GLU A 5 -1.47 -12.90 -1.45
N SER A 6 -0.54 -13.78 -1.82
CA SER A 6 0.37 -13.56 -2.94
C SER A 6 -0.35 -13.44 -4.29
N GLU A 7 -1.37 -14.27 -4.54
CA GLU A 7 -2.18 -14.20 -5.76
C GLU A 7 -3.04 -12.92 -5.78
N ILE A 8 -3.69 -12.58 -4.67
CA ILE A 8 -4.48 -11.35 -4.53
C ILE A 8 -3.59 -10.12 -4.74
N GLN A 9 -2.42 -10.10 -4.12
CA GLN A 9 -1.45 -9.01 -4.27
C GLN A 9 -0.99 -8.88 -5.72
N ALA A 10 -0.71 -10.00 -6.40
CA ALA A 10 -0.33 -9.98 -7.81
C ALA A 10 -1.43 -9.38 -8.69
N ASP A 11 -2.69 -9.73 -8.42
CA ASP A 11 -3.85 -9.16 -9.12
C ASP A 11 -4.03 -7.66 -8.83
N ILE A 12 -3.96 -7.24 -7.56
CA ILE A 12 -4.00 -5.81 -7.18
C ILE A 12 -2.88 -5.03 -7.88
N ARG A 13 -1.67 -5.59 -8.00
CA ARG A 13 -0.55 -4.92 -8.70
C ARG A 13 -0.82 -4.64 -10.16
N THR A 14 -1.78 -5.32 -10.81
CA THR A 14 -2.20 -4.97 -12.19
C THR A 14 -2.85 -3.59 -12.29
N LEU A 15 -3.26 -3.00 -11.16
CA LEU A 15 -3.72 -1.61 -11.07
C LEU A 15 -2.57 -0.59 -11.22
N SER A 16 -1.31 -1.00 -11.13
CA SER A 16 -0.13 -0.14 -11.25
C SER A 16 0.09 0.35 -12.69
N ARG A 17 -0.74 1.29 -13.12
CA ARG A 17 -0.77 1.89 -14.47
C ARG A 17 -1.44 3.25 -14.43
N GLY A 18 -1.29 4.04 -15.51
CA GLY A 18 -1.89 5.38 -15.58
C GLY A 18 -1.41 6.27 -14.43
N ASN A 19 -2.35 6.82 -13.67
CA ASN A 19 -2.12 7.67 -12.49
C ASN A 19 -1.70 6.90 -11.22
N ILE A 20 -1.76 5.57 -11.22
CA ILE A 20 -1.42 4.73 -10.06
C ILE A 20 -0.06 4.09 -10.27
N ARG A 21 0.78 4.10 -9.22
CA ARG A 21 2.02 3.32 -9.15
C ARG A 21 2.05 2.57 -7.83
N LEU A 22 2.07 1.24 -7.91
CA LEU A 22 2.16 0.32 -6.78
C LEU A 22 3.40 -0.56 -6.94
N PHE A 23 4.16 -0.68 -5.85
CA PHE A 23 5.34 -1.49 -5.71
C PHE A 23 5.18 -2.45 -4.54
N ARG A 24 5.77 -3.64 -4.64
CA ARG A 24 5.81 -4.57 -3.52
C ARG A 24 6.77 -4.07 -2.45
N ASN A 25 6.27 -3.86 -1.25
CA ASN A 25 7.06 -3.52 -0.08
C ASN A 25 7.67 -4.80 0.51
N THR A 26 8.83 -5.18 -0.01
CA THR A 26 9.53 -6.36 0.49
C THR A 26 10.10 -6.03 1.86
N SER A 27 9.50 -6.59 2.91
CA SER A 27 9.89 -6.37 4.30
C SER A 27 10.54 -7.63 4.88
N GLY A 28 11.49 -7.46 5.78
CA GLY A 28 12.19 -8.58 6.38
C GLY A 28 13.40 -8.17 7.20
N VAL A 29 14.22 -9.16 7.54
CA VAL A 29 15.45 -8.96 8.31
C VAL A 29 16.58 -9.71 7.63
N CYS A 30 17.73 -9.06 7.46
CA CYS A 30 18.94 -9.70 6.93
C CYS A 30 20.17 -9.39 7.79
N LYS A 31 21.24 -10.17 7.59
CA LYS A 31 22.56 -9.86 8.12
C LYS A 31 23.37 -9.16 7.03
N CYS A 32 23.89 -7.99 7.33
CA CYS A 32 24.77 -7.24 6.43
C CYS A 32 26.00 -6.77 7.22
N ARG A 33 27.19 -7.18 6.78
CA ARG A 33 28.48 -6.83 7.43
C ARG A 33 28.49 -7.05 8.96
N GLY A 34 27.89 -8.16 9.41
CA GLY A 34 27.79 -8.52 10.83
C GLY A 34 26.62 -7.90 11.60
N ALA A 35 25.97 -6.85 11.07
CA ALA A 35 24.80 -6.22 11.69
C ALA A 35 23.48 -6.87 11.24
N THR A 36 22.49 -6.90 12.13
CA THR A 36 21.10 -7.22 11.77
C THR A 36 20.42 -5.97 11.24
N ILE A 37 19.86 -6.02 10.04
CA ILE A 37 19.13 -4.91 9.43
C ILE A 37 17.69 -5.35 9.15
N SER A 38 16.73 -4.61 9.70
CA SER A 38 15.32 -4.68 9.30
C SER A 38 15.11 -3.76 8.10
N TYR A 39 14.42 -4.25 7.07
CA TYR A 39 14.13 -3.50 5.86
C TYR A 39 12.64 -3.58 5.50
N GLY A 40 12.22 -2.71 4.58
CA GLY A 40 10.81 -2.43 4.31
C GLY A 40 10.38 -1.12 4.98
N ILE A 41 9.24 -0.58 4.58
CA ILE A 41 8.69 0.68 5.11
C ILE A 41 7.45 0.39 5.95
N PRO A 42 7.36 0.84 7.21
CA PRO A 42 8.40 1.49 8.03
C PRO A 42 9.37 0.49 8.69
N GLY A 43 9.36 -0.78 8.25
CA GLY A 43 9.99 -1.90 8.92
C GLY A 43 8.91 -2.93 9.24
N ARG A 44 8.67 -3.20 10.52
CA ARG A 44 7.56 -4.07 10.94
C ARG A 44 6.24 -3.29 10.89
N GLY A 45 5.18 -3.91 10.38
CA GLY A 45 3.83 -3.33 10.34
C GLY A 45 3.50 -2.51 9.09
N GLY A 46 4.43 -2.44 8.12
CA GLY A 46 4.16 -1.83 6.83
C GLY A 46 3.12 -2.58 6.01
N ALA A 47 2.49 -1.88 5.07
CA ALA A 47 1.57 -2.50 4.12
C ALA A 47 2.32 -3.27 3.02
N ASP A 48 1.69 -4.30 2.45
CA ASP A 48 2.25 -5.11 1.36
C ASP A 48 2.58 -4.32 0.08
N LEU A 49 1.72 -3.37 -0.31
CA LEU A 49 1.89 -2.55 -1.50
C LEU A 49 1.98 -1.07 -1.15
N LEU A 50 3.02 -0.41 -1.65
CA LEU A 50 3.27 1.01 -1.45
C LEU A 50 3.50 1.72 -2.78
N GLY A 51 3.18 3.01 -2.83
CA GLY A 51 3.51 3.87 -3.96
C GLY A 51 2.69 5.15 -3.93
N TRP A 52 2.07 5.51 -5.05
CA TRP A 52 1.27 6.74 -5.11
C TRP A 52 0.14 6.68 -6.12
N THR A 53 -0.88 7.48 -5.85
CA THR A 53 -1.96 7.84 -6.79
C THR A 53 -1.81 9.31 -7.14
N THR A 54 -1.74 9.60 -8.43
CA THR A 54 -1.61 10.96 -8.94
C THR A 54 -2.99 11.61 -8.99
N VAL A 55 -3.14 12.75 -8.32
CA VAL A 55 -4.37 13.54 -8.29
C VAL A 55 -4.10 14.96 -8.77
N ARG A 56 -5.11 15.56 -9.39
CA ARG A 56 -5.08 16.99 -9.72
C ARG A 56 -5.67 17.74 -8.53
N ILE A 57 -4.88 18.62 -7.94
CA ILE A 57 -5.33 19.51 -6.86
C ILE A 57 -5.63 20.90 -7.48
N GLY A 58 -6.23 21.81 -6.72
CA GLY A 58 -6.88 23.06 -7.13
C GLY A 58 -6.11 24.04 -8.05
N PRO A 59 -6.66 25.24 -8.29
CA PRO A 59 -6.13 26.19 -9.27
C PRO A 59 -4.64 26.53 -9.11
N GLU A 60 -4.13 26.55 -7.89
CA GLU A 60 -2.72 26.78 -7.55
C GLU A 60 -1.76 25.67 -8.01
N HIS A 61 -2.29 24.48 -8.31
CA HIS A 61 -1.55 23.35 -8.86
C HIS A 61 -1.62 23.27 -10.38
N VAL A 62 -2.19 24.28 -11.08
CA VAL A 62 -2.28 24.28 -12.55
C VAL A 62 -0.88 24.11 -13.16
N GLY A 63 -0.75 23.08 -14.01
CA GLY A 63 0.54 22.67 -14.60
C GLY A 63 1.29 21.60 -13.80
N ARG A 64 0.77 21.19 -12.64
CA ARG A 64 1.34 20.16 -11.76
C ARG A 64 0.25 19.19 -11.29
N THR A 65 0.68 18.05 -10.78
CA THR A 65 -0.17 17.07 -10.08
C THR A 65 0.48 16.71 -8.74
N ALA A 66 -0.32 16.23 -7.80
CA ALA A 66 0.17 15.73 -6.52
C ALA A 66 0.23 14.20 -6.55
N ALA A 67 1.34 13.65 -6.07
CA ALA A 67 1.48 12.23 -5.80
C ALA A 67 1.02 11.97 -4.36
N ILE A 68 -0.19 11.44 -4.20
CA ILE A 68 -0.71 11.06 -2.88
C ILE A 68 -0.16 9.68 -2.56
N PHE A 69 0.50 9.55 -1.40
CA PHE A 69 1.05 8.27 -0.97
C PHE A 69 -0.06 7.23 -0.82
N THR A 70 0.11 6.07 -1.47
CA THR A 70 -0.88 4.99 -1.51
C THR A 70 -0.30 3.74 -0.87
N SER A 71 -1.02 3.16 0.09
CA SER A 71 -0.57 2.04 0.92
C SER A 71 -1.68 1.00 1.10
N LEU A 72 -1.55 -0.15 0.46
CA LEU A 72 -2.54 -1.23 0.50
C LEU A 72 -1.99 -2.46 1.20
N GLU A 73 -2.63 -2.86 2.29
CA GLU A 73 -2.36 -4.12 2.97
C GLU A 73 -3.22 -5.23 2.37
N VAL A 74 -2.63 -6.34 1.97
CA VAL A 74 -3.35 -7.44 1.31
C VAL A 74 -3.67 -8.52 2.31
N LYS A 75 -4.93 -8.97 2.33
CA LYS A 75 -5.36 -10.08 3.18
C LYS A 75 -6.19 -11.06 2.38
N THR A 76 -6.13 -12.34 2.76
CA THR A 76 -7.14 -13.30 2.29
C THR A 76 -8.52 -12.93 2.87
N PRO A 77 -9.66 -13.39 2.31
CA PRO A 77 -10.98 -13.06 2.85
C PRO A 77 -11.17 -13.33 4.36
N ALA A 78 -10.46 -14.32 4.91
CA ALA A 78 -10.44 -14.62 6.35
C ALA A 78 -9.28 -13.97 7.11
N GLY A 79 -8.30 -13.41 6.39
CA GLY A 79 -7.14 -12.74 6.94
C GLY A 79 -7.52 -11.50 7.75
N ARG A 80 -6.69 -11.20 8.74
CA ARG A 80 -6.83 -10.01 9.60
C ARG A 80 -5.50 -9.28 9.67
N PRO A 81 -5.50 -7.95 9.60
CA PRO A 81 -4.28 -7.17 9.79
C PRO A 81 -3.81 -7.26 11.24
N THR A 82 -2.50 -7.15 11.42
CA THR A 82 -1.88 -7.00 12.74
C THR A 82 -2.21 -5.62 13.35
N PRO A 83 -2.09 -5.44 14.68
CA PRO A 83 -2.23 -4.13 15.30
C PRO A 83 -1.30 -3.07 14.70
N GLU A 84 -0.05 -3.43 14.42
CA GLU A 84 0.95 -2.54 13.83
C GLU A 84 0.55 -2.09 12.42
N GLN A 85 0.00 -3.00 11.61
CA GLN A 85 -0.55 -2.66 10.29
C GLN A 85 -1.73 -1.71 10.39
N LYS A 86 -2.63 -1.91 11.37
CA LYS A 86 -3.72 -0.94 11.61
C LYS A 86 -3.17 0.43 11.96
N THR A 87 -2.19 0.51 12.87
CA THR A 87 -1.54 1.76 13.25
C THR A 87 -0.89 2.46 12.06
N TRP A 88 -0.19 1.71 11.20
CA TRP A 88 0.40 2.23 9.97
C TRP A 88 -0.65 2.83 9.03
N LEU A 89 -1.71 2.07 8.72
CA LEU A 89 -2.77 2.52 7.82
C LEU A 89 -3.47 3.77 8.38
N THR A 90 -3.76 3.80 9.69
CA THR A 90 -4.33 4.98 10.35
C THR A 90 -3.41 6.20 10.23
N ALA A 91 -2.11 6.04 10.43
CA ALA A 91 -1.15 7.14 10.32
C ALA A 91 -1.08 7.68 8.88
N VAL A 92 -1.07 6.80 7.87
CA VAL A 92 -1.08 7.21 6.46
C VAL A 92 -2.36 7.97 6.12
N THR A 93 -3.53 7.44 6.49
CA THR A 93 -4.82 8.12 6.24
C THR A 93 -4.89 9.47 6.95
N ALA A 94 -4.46 9.56 8.22
CA ALA A 94 -4.45 10.81 8.97
C ALA A 94 -3.54 11.88 8.36
N ALA A 95 -2.47 11.46 7.67
CA ALA A 95 -1.56 12.36 6.95
C ALA A 95 -2.07 12.76 5.55
N GLY A 96 -3.26 12.34 5.15
CA GLY A 96 -3.84 12.61 3.83
C GLY A 96 -3.39 11.63 2.74
N GLY A 97 -2.81 10.49 3.10
CA GLY A 97 -2.53 9.39 2.19
C GLY A 97 -3.75 8.47 1.96
N ILE A 98 -3.66 7.66 0.92
CA ILE A 98 -4.65 6.63 0.59
C ILE A 98 -4.19 5.33 1.23
N ALA A 99 -4.93 4.81 2.20
CA ALA A 99 -4.56 3.56 2.86
C ALA A 99 -5.77 2.70 3.20
N GLY A 100 -5.60 1.38 3.09
CA GLY A 100 -6.64 0.41 3.44
C GLY A 100 -6.19 -1.04 3.35
N ILE A 101 -7.09 -1.93 3.78
CA ILE A 101 -6.92 -3.38 3.69
C ILE A 101 -7.76 -3.87 2.53
N ALA A 102 -7.13 -4.56 1.57
CA ALA A 102 -7.80 -5.09 0.40
C ALA A 102 -7.79 -6.63 0.43
N HIS A 103 -8.98 -7.21 0.28
CA HIS A 103 -9.16 -8.66 0.14
C HIS A 103 -9.33 -9.10 -1.32
N SER A 104 -9.39 -8.12 -2.24
CA SER A 104 -9.51 -8.32 -3.68
C SER A 104 -9.00 -7.08 -4.43
N LYS A 105 -8.82 -7.23 -5.75
CA LYS A 105 -8.57 -6.10 -6.64
C LYS A 105 -9.69 -5.07 -6.63
N HIS A 106 -10.94 -5.52 -6.56
CA HIS A 106 -12.09 -4.61 -6.53
C HIS A 106 -12.10 -3.73 -5.27
N GLU A 107 -11.83 -4.31 -4.10
CA GLU A 107 -11.70 -3.53 -2.87
C GLU A 107 -10.53 -2.55 -2.93
N ALA A 108 -9.40 -2.95 -3.52
CA ALA A 108 -8.28 -2.03 -3.74
C ALA A 108 -8.67 -0.84 -4.64
N GLU A 109 -9.46 -1.06 -5.69
CA GLU A 109 -10.02 0.01 -6.53
C GLU A 109 -10.94 0.94 -5.74
N GLN A 110 -11.80 0.39 -4.87
CA GLN A 110 -12.67 1.18 -4.00
C GLN A 110 -11.87 2.04 -3.01
N ILE A 111 -10.82 1.49 -2.40
CA ILE A 111 -9.94 2.24 -1.50
C ILE A 111 -9.25 3.39 -2.23
N ILE A 112 -8.75 3.14 -3.46
CA ILE A 112 -8.06 4.16 -4.25
C ILE A 112 -9.01 5.25 -4.75
N SER A 113 -10.24 4.89 -5.13
CA SER A 113 -11.22 5.82 -5.69
C SER A 113 -12.06 6.57 -4.64
N GLY A 114 -12.15 6.06 -3.42
CA GLY A 114 -12.86 6.68 -2.31
C GLY A 114 -12.12 7.81 -1.60
N PHE A 115 -10.97 8.24 -2.14
CA PHE A 115 -10.18 9.38 -1.67
C PHE A 115 -10.65 10.70 -2.30
#